data_AF-A0AAF0C958-F1
#
_entry.id   AF-A0AAF0C958-F1
#
_cell.length_a   1.000
_cell.length_b   1.000
_cell.length_c   1.000
_cell.angle_alpha   90.00
_cell.angle_beta   90.00
_cell.angle_gamma   90.00
#
_symmetry.space_group_name_H-M   'P 1'
#
loop_
_entity.id
_entity.type
_entity.pdbx_description
1 polymer ?
#
loop_
_entity_poly.entity_id
_entity_poly.type
_entity_poly.pdbx_seq_one_letter_code
_entity_poly.pdbx_strand_id
1 'polypeptide(L)'
;MKHLLILLVLMLSGPAAVAASISATETRIVNQVKQDLPQALTELEQVVNINSGTMNFPGVEKVGKIFLQQLAGLGFETQWLDGQAFNRAGHLEGRSV
;
A
#
# COMPACT_ATOMS: atom_id res chain seq x y z
N MET A 1 -9.08 -49.87 33.40
CA MET A 1 -8.08 -49.79 32.31
C MET A 1 -8.69 -49.49 30.93
N LYS A 2 -9.84 -50.08 30.55
CA LYS A 2 -10.52 -49.82 29.26
C LYS A 2 -10.98 -48.36 29.07
N HIS A 3 -11.50 -47.73 30.13
CA HIS A 3 -11.93 -46.32 30.10
C HIS A 3 -10.75 -45.33 29.99
N LEU A 4 -9.56 -45.71 30.45
CA LEU A 4 -8.35 -44.89 30.34
C LEU A 4 -7.84 -44.83 28.88
N LEU A 5 -7.96 -45.95 28.15
CA LEU A 5 -7.68 -46.02 26.72
C LEU A 5 -8.68 -45.18 25.89
N ILE A 6 -9.96 -45.16 26.26
CA ILE A 6 -10.99 -44.36 25.57
C ILE A 6 -10.76 -42.86 25.77
N LEU A 7 -10.37 -42.44 26.98
CA LEU A 7 -10.01 -41.04 27.27
C LEU A 7 -8.76 -40.57 26.52
N LEU A 8 -7.77 -41.45 26.34
CA LEU A 8 -6.56 -41.15 25.57
C LEU A 8 -6.86 -40.97 24.06
N VAL A 9 -7.76 -41.77 23.50
CA VAL A 9 -8.19 -41.67 22.09
C VAL A 9 -9.00 -40.39 21.85
N LEU A 10 -9.86 -39.98 22.80
CA LEU A 10 -10.64 -38.74 22.69
C LEU A 10 -9.77 -37.47 22.73
N MET A 11 -8.62 -37.51 23.41
CA MET A 11 -7.69 -36.39 23.49
C MET A 11 -6.88 -36.19 22.19
N LEU A 12 -6.73 -37.24 21.36
CA LEU A 12 -6.05 -37.16 20.06
C LEU A 12 -6.95 -36.67 18.92
N SER A 13 -8.26 -36.58 19.11
CA SER A 13 -9.24 -36.13 18.12
C SER A 13 -9.63 -34.66 18.24
N GLY A 14 -8.74 -33.81 18.76
CA GLY A 14 -8.93 -32.36 18.70
C GLY A 14 -8.82 -31.87 17.25
N PRO A 15 -9.64 -30.91 16.80
CA PRO A 15 -9.51 -30.37 15.45
C PRO A 15 -8.13 -29.73 15.30
N ALA A 16 -7.33 -30.24 14.35
CA ALA A 16 -6.11 -29.56 13.96
C ALA A 16 -6.51 -28.18 13.44
N ALA A 17 -6.12 -27.13 14.16
CA ALA A 17 -6.28 -25.76 13.68
C ALA A 17 -5.43 -25.61 12.43
N VAL A 18 -6.06 -25.74 11.26
CA VAL A 18 -5.40 -25.49 9.98
C VAL A 18 -5.24 -23.98 9.88
N ALA A 19 -4.08 -23.46 10.27
CA ALA A 19 -3.74 -22.08 9.98
C ALA A 19 -3.73 -21.91 8.45
N ALA A 20 -4.55 -21.01 7.93
CA ALA A 20 -4.59 -20.73 6.50
C ALA A 20 -3.22 -20.20 6.07
N SER A 21 -2.50 -20.97 5.26
CA SER A 21 -1.25 -20.53 4.65
C SER A 21 -1.55 -19.52 3.54
N ILE A 22 -0.71 -18.50 3.40
CA ILE A 22 -0.83 -17.56 2.28
C ILE A 22 -0.56 -18.27 0.96
N SER A 23 -1.28 -17.85 -0.06
CA SER A 23 -1.14 -18.32 -1.43
C SER A 23 0.24 -17.98 -2.02
N ALA A 24 0.59 -18.68 -3.09
CA ALA A 24 1.78 -18.36 -3.87
C ALA A 24 1.73 -16.93 -4.43
N THR A 25 0.54 -16.42 -4.77
CA THR A 25 0.36 -15.04 -5.23
C THR A 25 0.66 -14.03 -4.13
N GLU A 26 0.12 -14.22 -2.93
CA GLU A 26 0.41 -13.35 -1.78
C GLU A 26 1.89 -13.37 -1.41
N THR A 27 2.52 -14.55 -1.46
CA THR A 27 3.97 -14.69 -1.21
C THR A 27 4.78 -13.89 -2.24
N ARG A 28 4.40 -13.94 -3.52
CA ARG A 28 5.05 -13.14 -4.58
C ARG A 28 4.89 -11.64 -4.34
N ILE A 29 3.70 -11.18 -3.97
CA ILE A 29 3.45 -9.76 -3.65
C ILE A 29 4.32 -9.31 -2.49
N VAL A 30 4.37 -10.07 -1.39
CA VAL A 30 5.20 -9.74 -0.22
C VAL A 30 6.68 -9.67 -0.59
N ASN A 31 7.17 -10.61 -1.41
CA ASN A 31 8.55 -10.62 -1.85
C ASN A 31 8.88 -9.42 -2.75
N GLN A 32 7.97 -9.05 -3.66
CA GLN A 32 8.14 -7.87 -4.51
C GLN A 32 8.19 -6.59 -3.66
N VAL A 33 7.26 -6.41 -2.72
CA VAL A 33 7.26 -5.25 -1.81
C VAL A 33 8.57 -5.15 -1.02
N LYS A 34 9.12 -6.29 -0.57
CA LYS A 34 10.42 -6.30 0.13
C LYS A 34 11.58 -5.89 -0.78
N GLN A 35 11.55 -6.27 -2.05
CA GLN A 35 12.56 -5.89 -3.04
C GLN A 35 12.49 -4.39 -3.35
N ASP A 36 11.29 -3.82 -3.39
CA ASP A 36 11.07 -2.42 -3.75
C ASP A 36 11.23 -1.45 -2.56
N LEU A 37 11.30 -1.96 -1.33
CA LEU A 37 11.38 -1.16 -0.11
C LEU A 37 12.48 -0.09 -0.12
N PRO A 38 13.73 -0.35 -0.59
CA PRO A 38 14.76 0.68 -0.64
C PRO A 38 14.36 1.87 -1.53
N GLN A 39 13.77 1.60 -2.69
CA GLN A 39 13.27 2.65 -3.59
C GLN A 39 12.11 3.42 -2.94
N ALA A 40 11.16 2.72 -2.33
CA ALA A 40 10.03 3.35 -1.64
C ALA A 40 10.51 4.29 -0.51
N LEU A 41 11.59 3.95 0.20
CA LEU A 41 12.19 4.82 1.21
C LEU A 41 12.81 6.09 0.59
N THR A 42 13.49 5.98 -0.54
CA THR A 42 14.04 7.13 -1.27
C THR A 42 12.93 8.06 -1.78
N GLU A 43 11.87 7.49 -2.34
CA GLU A 43 10.72 8.27 -2.80
C GLU A 43 9.99 8.95 -1.63
N LEU A 44 9.84 8.24 -0.51
CA LEU A 44 9.29 8.81 0.72
C LEU A 44 10.14 9.97 1.21
N GLU A 45 11.46 9.80 1.31
CA GLU A 45 12.39 10.87 1.69
C GLU A 45 12.26 12.10 0.79
N GLN A 46 12.17 11.89 -0.53
CA GLN A 46 11.99 12.96 -1.50
C GLN A 46 10.71 13.77 -1.21
N VAL A 47 9.58 13.11 -0.97
CA VAL A 47 8.30 13.81 -0.78
C VAL A 47 8.17 14.45 0.60
N VAL A 48 8.66 13.82 1.68
CA VAL A 48 8.55 14.39 3.04
C VAL A 48 9.47 15.60 3.24
N ASN A 49 10.57 15.69 2.49
CA ASN A 49 11.46 16.85 2.50
C ASN A 49 10.87 18.06 1.73
N ILE A 50 9.70 17.92 1.10
CA ILE A 50 8.97 19.03 0.49
C ILE A 50 7.96 19.55 1.51
N ASN A 51 8.11 20.80 1.94
CA ASN A 51 7.08 21.46 2.75
C ASN A 51 5.80 21.62 1.92
N SER A 52 4.82 20.75 2.13
CA SER A 52 3.52 20.76 1.46
C SER A 52 2.37 21.02 2.45
N GLY A 53 2.56 21.93 3.41
CA GLY A 53 1.47 22.38 4.28
C GLY A 53 0.29 22.94 3.48
N THR A 54 -0.95 22.84 3.98
CA THR A 54 -2.19 23.11 3.23
C THR A 54 -2.23 24.45 2.49
N MET A 55 -1.56 25.48 2.99
CA MET A 55 -1.49 26.82 2.38
C MET A 55 -0.17 27.11 1.64
N ASN A 56 0.76 26.14 1.60
CA ASN A 56 1.96 26.22 0.78
C ASN A 56 1.66 25.64 -0.59
N PHE A 57 0.95 26.41 -1.42
CA PHE A 57 0.50 25.94 -2.74
C PHE A 57 1.63 25.47 -3.66
N PRO A 58 2.78 26.15 -3.74
CA PRO A 58 3.92 25.64 -4.51
C PRO A 58 4.41 24.27 -4.03
N GLY A 59 4.40 24.05 -2.71
CA GLY A 59 4.79 22.77 -2.11
C GLY A 59 3.80 21.65 -2.43
N VAL A 60 2.50 21.92 -2.32
CA VAL A 60 1.43 20.98 -2.66
C VAL A 60 1.48 20.62 -4.15
N GLU A 61 1.63 21.61 -5.04
CA GLU A 61 1.75 21.37 -6.48
C GLU A 61 3.01 20.56 -6.82
N LYS A 62 4.14 20.83 -6.15
CA LYS A 62 5.38 20.06 -6.35
C LYS A 62 5.22 18.59 -5.98
N VAL A 63 4.62 18.29 -4.83
CA VAL A 63 4.30 16.90 -4.43
C VAL A 63 3.32 16.28 -5.42
N GLY A 64 2.29 17.01 -5.82
CA GLY A 64 1.32 16.59 -6.82
C GLY A 64 1.95 16.19 -8.15
N LYS A 65 2.91 16.97 -8.66
CA LYS A 65 3.64 16.68 -9.91
C LYS A 65 4.50 15.41 -9.83
N ILE A 66 5.07 15.10 -8.67
CA ILE A 66 5.83 13.85 -8.47
C ILE A 66 4.89 12.65 -8.64
N PHE A 67 3.76 12.65 -7.93
CA PHE A 67 2.78 11.56 -8.04
C PHE A 67 2.08 11.52 -9.40
N LEU A 68 1.91 12.67 -10.07
CA LEU A 68 1.42 12.74 -11.44
C LEU A 68 2.28 11.91 -12.39
N GLN A 69 3.61 12.06 -12.28
CA GLN A 69 4.56 11.30 -13.09
C GLN A 69 4.59 9.81 -12.72
N GLN A 70 4.55 9.48 -11.43
CA GLN A 70 4.52 8.07 -10.98
C GLN A 70 3.25 7.35 -11.45
N LEU A 71 2.09 7.97 -11.32
CA LEU A 71 0.81 7.41 -11.81
C LEU A 71 0.80 7.28 -13.34
N ALA A 72 1.36 8.26 -14.07
CA ALA A 72 1.52 8.14 -15.51
C ALA A 72 2.42 6.95 -15.89
N GLY A 73 3.50 6.71 -15.13
CA GLY A 73 4.36 5.54 -15.29
C GLY A 73 3.67 4.20 -15.06
N LEU A 74 2.58 4.19 -14.27
CA LEU A 74 1.71 3.02 -14.04
C LEU A 74 0.61 2.88 -15.11
N GLY A 75 0.56 3.77 -16.11
CA GLY A 75 -0.39 3.72 -17.21
C GLY A 75 -1.68 4.50 -16.99
N PHE A 76 -1.76 5.36 -15.97
CA PHE A 76 -2.91 6.25 -15.80
C PHE A 76 -2.80 7.45 -16.74
N GLU A 77 -3.94 7.92 -17.24
CA GLU A 77 -4.05 9.29 -17.77
C GLU A 77 -4.12 10.25 -16.58
N THR A 78 -3.17 11.16 -16.46
CA THR A 78 -3.07 12.05 -15.30
C THR A 78 -3.20 13.52 -15.67
N GLN A 79 -3.83 14.30 -14.79
CA GLN A 79 -3.96 15.74 -14.95
C GLN A 79 -3.89 16.48 -13.62
N TRP A 80 -3.41 17.72 -13.66
CA TRP A 80 -3.48 18.65 -12.53
C TRP A 80 -4.69 19.57 -12.71
N LEU A 81 -5.58 19.59 -11.73
CA LEU A 81 -6.74 20.47 -11.68
C LEU A 81 -6.42 21.67 -10.81
N ASP A 82 -6.43 22.87 -11.39
CA ASP A 82 -6.15 24.11 -10.67
C ASP A 82 -7.18 24.39 -9.56
N GLY A 83 -6.69 24.87 -8.41
CA GLY A 83 -7.48 25.13 -7.22
C GLY A 83 -7.75 26.61 -6.93
N GLN A 84 -7.31 27.51 -7.81
CA GLN A 84 -7.36 28.96 -7.55
C GLN A 84 -8.79 29.44 -7.26
N ALA A 85 -9.78 28.92 -7.97
CA ALA A 85 -11.19 29.29 -7.83
C ALA A 85 -11.77 29.08 -6.41
N PHE A 86 -11.19 28.17 -5.62
CA PHE A 86 -11.58 27.88 -4.23
C PHE A 86 -10.44 28.10 -3.24
N ASN A 87 -9.45 28.93 -3.62
CA ASN A 87 -8.32 29.36 -2.81
C ASN A 87 -7.49 28.18 -2.26
N ARG A 88 -7.13 27.24 -3.14
CA ARG A 88 -6.27 26.08 -2.85
C ARG A 88 -5.25 25.85 -3.97
N ALA A 89 -4.29 24.95 -3.75
CA ALA A 89 -3.26 24.60 -4.73
C ALA A 89 -3.80 23.87 -5.97
N GLY A 90 -4.89 23.12 -5.82
CA GLY A 90 -5.37 22.18 -6.84
C GLY A 90 -5.21 20.73 -6.40
N HIS A 91 -5.54 19.79 -7.28
CA HIS A 91 -5.46 18.35 -7.02
C HIS A 91 -5.05 17.57 -8.27
N LEU A 92 -4.40 16.42 -8.03
CA LEU A 92 -4.09 15.43 -9.05
C LEU A 92 -5.32 14.55 -9.32
N GLU A 93 -5.71 14.42 -10.58
CA GLU A 93 -6.65 13.39 -11.04
C GLU A 93 -5.89 12.34 -11.87
N GLY A 94 -6.19 11.06 -11.64
CA GLY A 94 -5.74 9.94 -12.47
C GLY A 94 -6.94 9.13 -12.95
N ARG A 95 -7.00 8.86 -14.25
CA ARG A 95 -8.03 8.06 -14.90
C ARG A 95 -7.43 6.75 -15.40
N SER A 96 -8.06 5.63 -15.06
CA SER A 96 -7.72 4.35 -15.67
C SER A 96 -8.11 4.38 -17.14
N VAL A 97 -7.18 3.99 -17.99
CA VAL A 97 -7.46 3.62 -19.38
C VAL A 97 -8.15 2.26 -19.47
#